data_AF-A0A9D4T363-F1
#
_entry.id   AF-A0A9D4T363-F1
#
_cell.length_a   1.000
_cell.length_b   1.000
_cell.length_c   1.000
_cell.angle_alpha   90.00
_cell.angle_beta   90.00
_cell.angle_gamma   90.00
#
_symmetry.space_group_name_H-M   'P 1'
#
loop_
_entity.id
_entity.type
_entity.pdbx_description
1 polymer ?
#
loop_
_entity_poly.entity_id
_entity_poly.type
_entity_poly.pdbx_seq_one_letter_code
_entity_poly.pdbx_strand_id
1 'polypeptide(L)'
;MRRSRNRVAAVGVSGAKGSTKAGVEGDARASRSGYDTKNRIVKAGRMPPLPKDFSKIVIRPRGGLDISRIGAGAVADAIVLAAGVEEEEAMQDIICPNLQQNIMVASTPDQDRSRYLKVKNIDIGGKVFEVSAYATAPHDTCKGVIRGIPISDTQDILNRKIVNANNPLALQAKRIKDTGTIIIAFEGHKVPRFVRYGPSFLQCSLYRKHVDICYVCGKLGHRADVCPNPGETICRGCEIKNPDEQHQCDPTCKLCGGHHPTADKKCKNRFLSAIRRQTQTMGKIACSRTST
;
A
#
# COMPACT_ATOMS: atom_id res chain seq x y z
N MET A 1 75.22 46.19 15.84
CA MET A 1 76.10 45.04 15.56
C MET A 1 75.57 43.80 16.26
N ARG A 2 75.63 42.68 15.53
CA ARG A 2 75.03 41.36 15.76
C ARG A 2 75.15 40.81 17.19
N ARG A 3 74.09 40.16 17.69
CA ARG A 3 74.23 38.84 18.33
C ARG A 3 73.09 37.92 17.92
N SER A 4 73.49 36.73 17.49
CA SER A 4 72.71 35.66 16.90
C SER A 4 72.81 34.41 17.76
N ARG A 5 71.65 33.75 17.98
CA ARG A 5 71.39 32.28 18.05
C ARG A 5 72.12 31.50 19.17
N ASN A 6 71.56 30.49 19.84
CA ASN A 6 70.61 29.42 19.49
C ASN A 6 69.87 28.95 20.77
N ARG A 7 68.55 28.66 20.74
CA ARG A 7 67.86 27.33 20.70
C ARG A 7 68.31 26.36 21.80
N VAL A 8 67.44 25.74 22.60
CA VAL A 8 66.35 24.80 22.23
C VAL A 8 65.15 24.90 23.21
N ALA A 9 63.96 24.61 22.67
CA ALA A 9 62.64 24.79 23.23
C ALA A 9 62.16 23.68 24.18
N ALA A 10 61.43 24.08 25.23
CA ALA A 10 60.56 23.25 26.05
C ALA A 10 59.24 24.00 26.26
N VAL A 11 58.12 23.46 25.76
CA VAL A 11 56.72 23.81 26.09
C VAL A 11 55.90 22.60 25.61
N GLY A 12 54.90 22.05 26.29
CA GLY A 12 54.17 22.40 27.50
C GLY A 12 52.90 21.54 27.52
N VAL A 13 52.50 21.11 28.71
CA VAL A 13 51.28 20.35 29.00
C VAL A 13 50.05 21.27 28.84
N SER A 14 48.96 20.79 28.24
CA SER A 14 47.59 21.28 28.53
C SER A 14 46.48 20.44 27.87
N GLY A 15 45.45 20.10 28.67
CA GLY A 15 44.05 20.39 28.29
C GLY A 15 43.17 19.31 27.63
N ALA A 16 42.45 18.56 28.48
CA ALA A 16 41.00 18.27 28.46
C ALA A 16 40.18 18.07 27.15
N LYS A 17 39.42 16.94 27.18
CA LYS A 17 38.01 16.71 26.74
C LYS A 17 37.60 17.02 25.29
N GLY A 18 37.11 15.99 24.60
CA GLY A 18 36.29 16.15 23.40
C GLY A 18 35.80 14.83 22.81
N SER A 19 34.81 14.18 23.45
CA SER A 19 34.03 13.09 22.85
C SER A 19 33.20 13.64 21.68
N THR A 20 33.59 13.33 20.45
CA THR A 20 32.96 13.82 19.23
C THR A 20 31.64 13.10 18.93
N LYS A 21 30.58 13.91 18.85
CA LYS A 21 29.26 13.59 18.29
C LYS A 21 29.40 13.36 16.77
N ALA A 22 29.54 12.11 16.32
CA ALA A 22 29.52 11.77 14.88
C ALA A 22 28.33 10.89 14.45
N GLY A 23 27.47 10.47 15.39
CA GLY A 23 26.42 9.47 15.13
C GLY A 23 25.02 10.00 14.81
N VAL A 24 24.75 11.31 14.89
CA VAL A 24 23.36 11.83 14.87
C VAL A 24 22.96 12.50 13.55
N GLU A 25 23.92 13.01 12.77
CA GLU A 25 23.62 13.75 11.54
C GLU A 25 23.31 12.86 10.33
N GLY A 26 23.90 11.66 10.25
CA GLY A 26 23.65 10.68 9.19
C GLY A 26 22.21 10.15 9.19
N ASP A 27 21.69 9.81 10.37
CA ASP A 27 20.33 9.27 10.54
C ASP A 27 19.24 10.29 10.23
N ALA A 28 19.46 11.57 10.54
CA ALA A 28 18.51 12.65 10.25
C ALA A 28 18.40 12.94 8.74
N ARG A 29 19.50 12.83 7.98
CA ARG A 29 19.51 13.06 6.53
C ARG A 29 18.90 11.88 5.77
N ALA A 30 19.22 10.64 6.15
CA ALA A 30 18.63 9.43 5.57
C ALA A 30 17.11 9.34 5.84
N SER A 31 16.67 9.67 7.07
CA SER A 31 15.24 9.68 7.41
C SER A 31 14.43 10.74 6.64
N ARG A 32 15.00 11.93 6.37
CA ARG A 32 14.39 12.95 5.51
C ARG A 32 14.26 12.48 4.05
N SER A 33 15.30 11.87 3.48
CA SER A 33 15.30 11.32 2.12
C SER A 33 14.24 10.20 1.94
N GLY A 34 14.13 9.31 2.92
CA GLY A 34 13.12 8.25 2.92
C GLY A 34 11.69 8.76 3.02
N TYR A 35 11.45 9.79 3.84
CA TYR A 35 10.15 10.44 3.95
C TYR A 35 9.72 11.07 2.61
N ASP A 36 10.64 11.73 1.91
CA ASP A 36 10.38 12.32 0.59
C ASP A 36 10.08 11.24 -0.46
N THR A 37 10.88 10.17 -0.50
CA THR A 37 10.65 9.03 -1.42
C THR A 37 9.24 8.44 -1.25
N LYS A 38 8.84 8.20 0.00
CA LYS A 38 7.50 7.69 0.33
C LYS A 38 6.40 8.67 -0.12
N ASN A 39 6.55 9.96 0.15
CA ASN A 39 5.57 10.96 -0.26
C ASN A 39 5.43 11.06 -1.78
N ARG A 40 6.55 10.98 -2.51
CA ARG A 40 6.55 10.94 -3.98
C ARG A 40 5.77 9.75 -4.50
N ILE A 41 5.99 8.55 -3.95
CA ILE A 41 5.25 7.34 -4.33
C ILE A 41 3.76 7.48 -4.01
N VAL A 42 3.42 8.00 -2.83
CA VAL A 42 2.03 8.24 -2.44
C VAL A 42 1.36 9.23 -3.40
N LYS A 43 2.03 10.33 -3.75
CA LYS A 43 1.52 11.34 -4.66
C LYS A 43 1.34 10.77 -6.07
N ALA A 44 2.34 10.04 -6.58
CA ALA A 44 2.29 9.40 -7.89
C ALA A 44 1.21 8.31 -7.99
N GLY A 45 0.91 7.63 -6.88
CA GLY A 45 -0.14 6.63 -6.81
C GLY A 45 -1.55 7.17 -6.53
N ARG A 46 -1.75 8.50 -6.44
CA ARG A 46 -3.10 9.07 -6.27
C ARG A 46 -3.85 9.01 -7.59
N MET A 47 -5.08 8.49 -7.54
CA MET A 47 -6.00 8.56 -8.67
C MET A 47 -6.54 9.98 -8.81
N PRO A 48 -6.94 10.38 -10.03
CA PRO A 48 -7.80 11.55 -10.21
C PRO A 48 -9.09 11.40 -9.37
N PRO A 49 -9.76 12.52 -9.04
CA PRO A 49 -11.06 12.45 -8.39
C PRO A 49 -12.05 11.70 -9.29
N LEU A 50 -12.62 10.61 -8.78
CA LEU A 50 -13.65 9.84 -9.45
C LEU A 50 -15.00 10.07 -8.74
N PRO A 51 -16.15 9.95 -9.44
CA PRO A 51 -17.47 10.10 -8.83
C PRO A 51 -17.64 9.15 -7.64
N LYS A 52 -18.24 9.62 -6.54
CA LYS A 52 -18.28 8.88 -5.26
C LYS A 52 -19.30 7.75 -5.26
N ASP A 53 -20.41 7.98 -5.93
CA ASP A 53 -21.57 7.12 -6.13
C ASP A 53 -21.32 6.00 -7.14
N PHE A 54 -20.32 6.16 -8.01
CA PHE A 54 -19.97 5.13 -8.99
C PHE A 54 -19.25 3.95 -8.32
N SER A 55 -19.58 2.74 -8.75
CA SER A 55 -18.82 1.54 -8.41
C SER A 55 -17.39 1.63 -8.94
N LYS A 56 -16.43 1.08 -8.19
CA LYS A 56 -15.01 1.09 -8.55
C LYS A 56 -14.47 -0.32 -8.66
N ILE A 57 -13.94 -0.63 -9.84
CA ILE A 57 -13.41 -1.94 -10.17
C ILE A 57 -11.93 -1.77 -10.46
N VAL A 58 -11.09 -2.40 -9.64
CA VAL A 58 -9.64 -2.41 -9.86
C VAL A 58 -9.31 -3.59 -10.75
N ILE A 59 -8.59 -3.31 -11.81
CA ILE A 59 -8.21 -4.23 -12.86
C ILE A 59 -6.68 -4.33 -12.87
N ARG A 60 -6.17 -5.53 -12.64
CA ARG A 60 -4.74 -5.81 -12.48
C ARG A 60 -4.25 -6.68 -13.63
N PRO A 61 -3.50 -6.12 -14.59
CA PRO A 61 -2.90 -6.90 -15.65
C PRO A 61 -1.70 -7.70 -15.12
N ARG A 62 -1.46 -8.87 -15.71
CA ARG A 62 -0.37 -9.78 -15.35
C ARG A 62 0.55 -10.02 -16.56
N GLY A 63 1.54 -10.89 -16.40
CA GLY A 63 2.37 -11.34 -17.52
C GLY A 63 3.29 -10.27 -18.11
N GLY A 64 3.66 -9.24 -17.33
CA GLY A 64 4.58 -8.20 -17.76
C GLY A 64 3.95 -7.12 -18.65
N LEU A 65 2.63 -6.95 -18.61
CA LEU A 65 2.00 -5.79 -19.24
C LEU A 65 2.51 -4.50 -18.57
N ASP A 66 3.04 -3.58 -19.37
CA ASP A 66 3.44 -2.24 -18.93
C ASP A 66 2.50 -1.20 -19.53
N ILE A 67 1.59 -0.67 -18.70
CA ILE A 67 0.57 0.30 -19.12
C ILE A 67 1.24 1.59 -19.63
N SER A 68 2.37 1.98 -19.03
CA SER A 68 3.08 3.20 -19.44
C SER A 68 3.71 3.06 -20.82
N ARG A 69 4.16 1.84 -21.17
CA ARG A 69 4.78 1.55 -22.46
C ARG A 69 3.76 1.32 -23.57
N ILE A 70 2.66 0.62 -23.28
CA ILE A 70 1.60 0.32 -24.25
C ILE A 70 0.75 1.56 -24.52
N GLY A 71 0.50 2.37 -23.49
CA GLY A 71 -0.43 3.48 -23.53
C GLY A 71 -1.76 3.13 -22.86
N ALA A 72 -2.23 4.01 -21.97
CA ALA A 72 -3.42 3.75 -21.16
C ALA A 72 -4.71 3.64 -21.98
N GLY A 73 -4.83 4.37 -23.09
CA GLY A 73 -5.99 4.30 -23.99
C GLY A 73 -6.16 2.92 -24.60
N ALA A 74 -5.10 2.39 -25.24
CA ALA A 74 -5.13 1.05 -25.82
C ALA A 74 -5.46 -0.04 -24.79
N VAL A 75 -4.97 0.09 -23.55
CA VAL A 75 -5.32 -0.84 -22.47
C VAL A 75 -6.78 -0.69 -22.05
N ALA A 76 -7.31 0.54 -21.99
CA ALA A 76 -8.71 0.79 -21.67
C ALA A 76 -9.64 0.21 -22.74
N ASP A 77 -9.34 0.43 -24.02
CA ASP A 77 -10.11 -0.10 -25.14
C ASP A 77 -10.16 -1.64 -25.11
N ALA A 78 -9.00 -2.27 -24.88
CA ALA A 78 -8.92 -3.72 -24.74
C ALA A 78 -9.74 -4.26 -23.55
N ILE A 79 -9.84 -3.50 -22.44
CA ILE A 79 -10.67 -3.84 -21.28
C ILE A 79 -12.16 -3.72 -21.63
N VAL A 80 -12.57 -2.64 -22.29
CA VAL A 80 -13.97 -2.42 -22.72
C VAL A 80 -14.41 -3.53 -23.66
N LEU A 81 -13.60 -3.80 -24.68
CA LEU A 81 -13.84 -4.88 -25.65
C LEU A 81 -13.93 -6.25 -24.95
N ALA A 82 -12.99 -6.58 -24.08
CA ALA A 82 -13.01 -7.86 -23.35
C ALA A 82 -14.17 -7.98 -22.36
N ALA A 83 -14.71 -6.85 -21.87
CA ALA A 83 -15.89 -6.83 -21.01
C ALA A 83 -17.19 -7.00 -21.81
N GLY A 84 -17.16 -6.89 -23.15
CA GLY A 84 -18.35 -6.88 -23.99
C GLY A 84 -19.26 -5.70 -23.65
N VAL A 85 -18.67 -4.52 -23.42
CA VAL A 85 -19.39 -3.27 -23.18
C VAL A 85 -19.42 -2.50 -24.48
N GLU A 86 -20.62 -2.11 -24.90
CA GLU A 86 -20.81 -1.32 -26.12
C GLU A 86 -20.21 0.08 -25.97
N GLU A 87 -19.79 0.68 -27.08
CA GLU A 87 -19.07 1.97 -27.05
C GLU A 87 -19.88 3.08 -26.37
N GLU A 88 -21.17 3.22 -26.70
CA GLU A 88 -22.07 4.20 -26.09
C GLU A 88 -22.21 4.01 -24.57
N GLU A 89 -22.26 2.75 -24.11
CA GLU A 89 -22.30 2.44 -22.69
C GLU A 89 -20.97 2.79 -22.02
N ALA A 90 -19.85 2.49 -22.66
CA ALA A 90 -18.51 2.74 -22.16
C ALA A 90 -18.22 4.24 -22.00
N MET A 91 -18.84 5.11 -22.82
CA MET A 91 -18.73 6.58 -22.68
C MET A 91 -19.27 7.12 -21.35
N GLN A 92 -20.12 6.35 -20.66
CA GLN A 92 -20.61 6.70 -19.31
C GLN A 92 -19.63 6.28 -18.19
N ASP A 93 -18.63 5.47 -18.52
CA ASP A 93 -17.62 5.02 -17.58
C ASP A 93 -16.36 5.88 -17.63
N ILE A 94 -15.64 5.88 -16.51
CA ILE A 94 -14.31 6.45 -16.42
C ILE A 94 -13.33 5.30 -16.20
N ILE A 95 -12.55 4.97 -17.24
CA ILE A 95 -11.46 3.99 -17.15
C ILE A 95 -10.14 4.76 -17.11
N CYS A 96 -9.43 4.66 -16.00
CA CYS A 96 -8.22 5.45 -15.78
C CYS A 96 -7.05 4.62 -15.23
N PRO A 97 -5.82 4.94 -15.64
CA PRO A 97 -4.64 4.23 -15.18
C PRO A 97 -4.14 4.72 -13.83
N ASN A 98 -3.52 3.82 -13.07
CA ASN A 98 -2.56 4.16 -12.03
C ASN A 98 -1.18 3.65 -12.43
N LEU A 99 -0.41 4.47 -13.13
CA LEU A 99 0.89 4.06 -13.67
C LEU A 99 1.90 3.68 -12.58
N GLN A 100 1.85 4.33 -11.41
CA GLN A 100 2.72 3.99 -10.28
C GLN A 100 2.46 2.56 -9.77
N GLN A 101 1.20 2.14 -9.78
CA GLN A 101 0.78 0.81 -9.31
C GLN A 101 0.69 -0.23 -10.45
N ASN A 102 0.80 0.20 -11.71
CA ASN A 102 0.57 -0.58 -12.92
C ASN A 102 -0.80 -1.30 -12.92
N ILE A 103 -1.87 -0.55 -12.64
CA ILE A 103 -3.26 -1.04 -12.64
C ILE A 103 -4.17 -0.09 -13.43
N MET A 104 -5.33 -0.60 -13.83
CA MET A 104 -6.44 0.20 -14.35
C MET A 104 -7.58 0.23 -13.32
N VAL A 105 -8.36 1.30 -13.31
CA VAL A 105 -9.58 1.41 -12.50
C VAL A 105 -10.72 1.80 -13.42
N ALA A 106 -11.75 0.95 -13.47
CA ALA A 106 -13.02 1.30 -14.08
C ALA A 106 -13.95 1.88 -13.00
N SER A 107 -14.49 3.05 -13.27
CA SER A 107 -15.45 3.76 -12.42
C SER A 107 -16.74 3.90 -13.17
N THR A 108 -17.80 3.27 -12.67
CA THR A 108 -19.05 3.11 -13.43
C THR A 108 -20.28 3.52 -12.62
N PRO A 109 -21.26 4.25 -13.21
CA PRO A 109 -22.51 4.59 -12.54
C PRO A 109 -23.41 3.37 -12.33
N ASP A 110 -23.23 2.35 -13.15
CA ASP A 110 -24.07 1.17 -13.15
C ASP A 110 -23.65 0.20 -12.04
N GLN A 111 -24.55 -0.02 -11.08
CA GLN A 111 -24.33 -0.96 -9.99
C GLN A 111 -24.24 -2.41 -10.50
N ASP A 112 -24.75 -2.69 -11.71
CA ASP A 112 -24.78 -4.01 -12.32
C ASP A 112 -23.70 -4.23 -13.41
N ARG A 113 -22.72 -3.31 -13.54
CA ARG A 113 -21.52 -3.49 -14.40
C ARG A 113 -20.52 -4.52 -13.85
N SER A 114 -21.05 -5.67 -13.45
CA SER A 114 -20.37 -6.93 -13.16
C SER A 114 -19.52 -7.45 -14.33
N ARG A 115 -19.73 -6.94 -15.55
CA ARG A 115 -18.97 -7.31 -16.76
C ARG A 115 -17.47 -7.09 -16.61
N TYR A 116 -17.02 -5.93 -16.12
CA TYR A 116 -15.59 -5.71 -15.87
C TYR A 116 -15.01 -6.66 -14.81
N LEU A 117 -15.81 -7.11 -13.84
CA LEU A 117 -15.37 -8.09 -12.85
C LEU A 117 -15.13 -9.48 -13.45
N LYS A 118 -15.76 -9.78 -14.59
CA LYS A 118 -15.65 -11.05 -15.31
C LYS A 118 -14.49 -11.08 -16.29
N VAL A 119 -13.85 -9.94 -16.57
CA VAL A 119 -12.69 -9.86 -17.47
C VAL A 119 -11.52 -10.64 -16.88
N LYS A 120 -11.08 -11.68 -17.60
CA LYS A 120 -9.94 -12.52 -17.23
C LYS A 120 -8.75 -12.35 -18.15
N ASN A 121 -8.98 -11.89 -19.37
CA ASN A 121 -7.94 -11.71 -20.39
C ASN A 121 -8.27 -10.47 -21.21
N ILE A 122 -7.23 -9.79 -21.71
CA ILE A 122 -7.33 -8.72 -22.70
C ILE A 122 -6.35 -9.01 -23.83
N ASP A 123 -6.74 -8.69 -25.07
CA ASP A 123 -5.87 -8.75 -26.24
C ASP A 123 -5.36 -7.35 -26.56
N ILE A 124 -4.05 -7.20 -26.69
CA ILE A 124 -3.42 -5.97 -27.14
C ILE A 124 -2.42 -6.31 -28.24
N GLY A 125 -2.73 -5.94 -29.47
CA GLY A 125 -1.87 -6.15 -30.63
C GLY A 125 -1.58 -7.63 -30.92
N GLY A 126 -2.56 -8.51 -30.71
CA GLY A 126 -2.45 -9.96 -30.92
C GLY A 126 -1.76 -10.70 -29.77
N LYS A 127 -1.40 -9.99 -28.69
CA LYS A 127 -0.86 -10.60 -27.48
C LYS A 127 -1.92 -10.58 -26.39
N VAL A 128 -2.23 -11.76 -25.87
CA VAL A 128 -3.17 -11.95 -24.76
C VAL A 128 -2.46 -11.77 -23.42
N PHE A 129 -3.04 -10.97 -22.55
CA PHE A 129 -2.59 -10.78 -21.17
C PHE A 129 -3.68 -11.19 -20.18
N GLU A 130 -3.31 -11.98 -19.18
CA GLU A 130 -4.20 -12.31 -18.06
C GLU A 130 -4.46 -11.07 -17.20
N VAL A 131 -5.68 -10.97 -16.69
CA VAL A 131 -6.16 -9.87 -15.86
C VAL A 131 -6.92 -10.43 -14.65
N SER A 132 -6.78 -9.74 -13.52
CA SER A 132 -7.67 -9.95 -12.36
C SER A 132 -8.41 -8.68 -12.01
N ALA A 133 -9.74 -8.76 -11.98
CA ALA A 133 -10.62 -7.65 -11.65
C ALA A 133 -11.35 -7.89 -10.32
N TYR A 134 -11.52 -6.83 -9.52
CA TYR A 134 -12.32 -6.90 -8.29
C TYR A 134 -12.91 -5.53 -7.92
N ALA A 135 -14.11 -5.55 -7.35
CA ALA A 135 -14.76 -4.36 -6.83
C ALA A 135 -14.08 -3.90 -5.54
N THR A 136 -13.91 -2.60 -5.37
CA THR A 136 -13.49 -2.03 -4.08
C THR A 136 -14.70 -1.77 -3.21
N ALA A 137 -14.48 -1.72 -1.89
CA ALA A 137 -15.49 -1.24 -0.98
C ALA A 137 -15.98 0.16 -1.41
N PRO A 138 -17.26 0.49 -1.18
CA PRO A 138 -17.82 1.80 -1.49
C PRO A 138 -17.02 2.96 -0.91
N HIS A 139 -17.33 4.17 -1.41
CA HIS A 139 -16.88 5.39 -0.78
C HIS A 139 -17.32 5.43 0.70
N ASP A 140 -16.60 6.20 1.53
CA ASP A 140 -16.87 6.33 2.96
C ASP A 140 -16.76 5.04 3.78
N THR A 141 -15.89 4.13 3.36
CA THR A 141 -15.55 2.94 4.15
C THR A 141 -14.18 3.05 4.82
N CYS A 142 -14.01 2.36 5.94
CA CYS A 142 -12.72 2.18 6.60
C CYS A 142 -12.41 0.68 6.78
N LYS A 143 -11.14 0.35 7.00
CA LYS A 143 -10.70 -1.05 7.12
C LYS A 143 -10.14 -1.34 8.51
N GLY A 144 -10.68 -2.35 9.16
CA GLY A 144 -10.16 -2.92 10.39
C GLY A 144 -9.48 -4.28 10.18
N VAL A 145 -8.76 -4.74 11.18
CA VAL A 145 -8.04 -6.02 11.21
C VAL A 145 -8.31 -6.72 12.52
N ILE A 146 -8.75 -7.98 12.42
CA ILE A 146 -8.81 -8.93 13.53
C ILE A 146 -7.83 -10.08 13.27
N ARG A 147 -7.37 -10.73 14.34
CA ARG A 147 -6.34 -11.79 14.32
C ARG A 147 -6.79 -12.98 15.15
N GLY A 148 -6.13 -14.13 14.96
CA GLY A 148 -6.40 -15.36 15.70
C GLY A 148 -7.59 -16.16 15.15
N ILE A 149 -7.96 -15.94 13.88
CA ILE A 149 -9.07 -16.65 13.25
C ILE A 149 -8.59 -18.00 12.70
N PRO A 150 -9.30 -19.12 12.97
CA PRO A 150 -8.96 -20.43 12.41
C PRO A 150 -8.74 -20.38 10.90
N ILE A 151 -7.66 -20.99 10.40
CA ILE A 151 -7.33 -20.97 8.96
C ILE A 151 -8.35 -21.78 8.15
N SER A 152 -8.96 -22.80 8.78
CA SER A 152 -10.03 -23.63 8.20
C SER A 152 -11.33 -22.88 7.91
N ASP A 153 -11.54 -21.69 8.48
CA ASP A 153 -12.74 -20.89 8.20
C ASP A 153 -12.69 -20.33 6.77
N THR A 154 -13.60 -20.84 5.93
CA THR A 154 -13.79 -20.42 4.55
C THR A 154 -14.37 -19.00 4.45
N GLN A 155 -14.32 -18.41 3.27
CA GLN A 155 -14.87 -17.07 3.03
C GLN A 155 -16.37 -16.96 3.39
N ASP A 156 -17.16 -18.01 3.13
CA ASP A 156 -18.59 -18.04 3.47
C ASP A 156 -18.80 -18.10 4.98
N ILE A 157 -17.98 -18.88 5.69
CA ILE A 157 -18.03 -18.94 7.15
C ILE A 157 -17.66 -17.57 7.75
N LEU A 158 -16.64 -16.91 7.22
CA LEU A 158 -16.24 -15.56 7.65
C LEU A 158 -17.38 -14.55 7.45
N ASN A 159 -18.01 -14.57 6.28
CA ASN A 159 -19.15 -13.71 5.99
C ASN A 159 -20.29 -13.96 6.99
N ARG A 160 -20.69 -15.22 7.20
CA ARG A 160 -21.74 -15.57 8.16
C ARG A 160 -21.42 -15.14 9.59
N LYS A 161 -20.17 -15.33 10.06
CA LYS A 161 -19.77 -15.02 11.44
C LYS A 161 -19.52 -13.53 11.71
N ILE A 162 -19.19 -12.74 10.68
CA ILE A 162 -18.76 -11.33 10.83
C ILE A 162 -19.75 -10.35 10.18
N VAL A 163 -20.18 -10.61 8.96
CA VAL A 163 -21.03 -9.70 8.17
C VAL A 163 -22.50 -10.05 8.46
N ASN A 164 -23.00 -9.58 9.58
CA ASN A 164 -24.37 -9.84 10.05
C ASN A 164 -24.84 -8.75 11.04
N ALA A 165 -26.08 -8.85 11.51
CA ALA A 165 -26.71 -7.87 12.40
C ALA A 165 -25.93 -7.58 13.71
N ASN A 166 -25.06 -8.49 14.17
CA ASN A 166 -24.24 -8.24 15.36
C ASN A 166 -23.06 -7.30 15.11
N ASN A 167 -22.68 -7.09 13.85
CA ASN A 167 -21.70 -6.10 13.44
C ASN A 167 -22.33 -5.23 12.35
N PRO A 168 -23.26 -4.31 12.71
CA PRO A 168 -24.13 -3.64 11.74
C PRO A 168 -23.36 -2.81 10.69
N LEU A 169 -22.15 -2.35 11.02
CA LEU A 169 -21.31 -1.58 10.10
C LEU A 169 -20.39 -2.46 9.22
N ALA A 170 -20.30 -3.76 9.46
CA ALA A 170 -19.40 -4.64 8.69
C ALA A 170 -20.00 -4.92 7.30
N LEU A 171 -19.33 -4.48 6.24
CA LEU A 171 -19.78 -4.65 4.86
C LEU A 171 -19.15 -5.87 4.19
N GLN A 172 -17.88 -6.16 4.51
CA GLN A 172 -17.14 -7.27 3.92
C GLN A 172 -16.06 -7.74 4.88
N ALA A 173 -15.83 -9.05 4.94
CA ALA A 173 -14.67 -9.64 5.61
C ALA A 173 -13.82 -10.40 4.58
N LYS A 174 -12.49 -10.33 4.66
CA LYS A 174 -11.59 -11.08 3.78
C LYS A 174 -10.32 -11.51 4.49
N ARG A 175 -9.95 -12.78 4.34
CA ARG A 175 -8.69 -13.31 4.87
C ARG A 175 -7.49 -12.77 4.10
N ILE A 176 -6.41 -12.46 4.81
CA ILE A 176 -5.12 -12.14 4.21
C ILE A 176 -4.34 -13.45 4.01
N LYS A 177 -4.25 -13.91 2.76
CA LYS A 177 -3.53 -15.15 2.39
C LYS A 177 -3.97 -16.32 3.28
N ASP A 178 -3.07 -17.25 3.57
CA ASP A 178 -3.33 -18.41 4.43
C ASP A 178 -2.93 -18.10 5.88
N THR A 179 -3.40 -16.97 6.41
CA THR A 179 -3.11 -16.55 7.79
C THR A 179 -4.38 -16.44 8.63
N GLY A 180 -4.24 -16.45 9.95
CA GLY A 180 -5.33 -16.17 10.88
C GLY A 180 -5.74 -14.68 10.97
N THR A 181 -5.42 -13.86 9.96
CA THR A 181 -5.69 -12.42 9.94
C THR A 181 -6.78 -12.08 8.93
N ILE A 182 -7.81 -11.35 9.37
CA ILE A 182 -8.95 -10.94 8.55
C ILE A 182 -8.99 -9.41 8.47
N ILE A 183 -9.16 -8.88 7.26
CA ILE A 183 -9.49 -7.46 7.02
C ILE A 183 -11.01 -7.36 6.93
N ILE A 184 -11.57 -6.37 7.61
CA ILE A 184 -13.00 -6.08 7.56
C ILE A 184 -13.18 -4.66 7.02
N ALA A 185 -14.00 -4.50 5.99
CA ALA A 185 -14.47 -3.20 5.54
C ALA A 185 -15.70 -2.82 6.38
N PHE A 186 -15.66 -1.62 6.97
CA PHE A 186 -16.76 -1.03 7.70
C PHE A 186 -17.30 0.17 6.96
N GLU A 187 -18.61 0.36 7.04
CA GLU A 187 -19.25 1.62 6.71
C GLU A 187 -18.78 2.72 7.67
N GLY A 188 -18.57 3.92 7.12
CA GLY A 188 -18.05 5.07 7.82
C GLY A 188 -16.53 5.10 7.97
N HIS A 189 -16.03 6.12 8.67
CA HIS A 189 -14.60 6.40 8.79
C HIS A 189 -13.95 5.88 10.08
N LYS A 190 -14.71 5.18 10.93
CA LYS A 190 -14.25 4.75 12.25
C LYS A 190 -14.27 3.24 12.37
N VAL A 191 -13.10 2.65 12.60
CA VAL A 191 -12.96 1.23 12.90
C VAL A 191 -13.45 0.96 14.33
N PRO A 192 -14.38 0.02 14.54
CA PRO A 192 -14.80 -0.42 15.89
C PRO A 192 -13.61 -0.96 16.69
N ARG A 193 -13.65 -0.81 18.03
CA ARG A 193 -12.59 -1.36 18.90
C ARG A 193 -12.68 -2.90 19.00
N PHE A 194 -13.88 -3.44 18.90
CA PHE A 194 -14.17 -4.87 18.96
C PHE A 194 -15.15 -5.25 17.85
N VAL A 195 -15.02 -6.48 17.38
CA VAL A 195 -15.91 -7.11 16.41
C VAL A 195 -16.37 -8.44 16.98
N ARG A 196 -17.65 -8.75 16.82
CA ARG A 196 -18.18 -10.06 17.16
C ARG A 196 -17.84 -11.07 16.06
N TYR A 197 -17.25 -12.19 16.43
CA TYR A 197 -16.98 -13.32 15.55
C TYR A 197 -17.62 -14.55 16.18
N GLY A 198 -18.80 -14.94 15.67
CA GLY A 198 -19.64 -15.95 16.32
C GLY A 198 -20.02 -15.53 17.75
N PRO A 199 -19.70 -16.34 18.78
CA PRO A 199 -19.95 -15.97 20.18
C PRO A 199 -18.89 -15.03 20.78
N SER A 200 -17.73 -14.86 20.14
CA SER A 200 -16.57 -14.18 20.74
C SER A 200 -16.45 -12.72 20.32
N PHE A 201 -15.96 -11.86 21.22
CA PHE A 201 -15.52 -10.50 20.87
C PHE A 201 -14.00 -10.49 20.66
N LEU A 202 -13.57 -9.98 19.50
CA LEU A 202 -12.17 -9.88 19.14
C LEU A 202 -11.77 -8.42 18.97
N GLN A 203 -10.55 -8.09 19.42
CA GLN A 203 -10.00 -6.75 19.25
C GLN A 203 -9.80 -6.45 17.77
N CYS A 204 -10.37 -5.34 17.32
CA CYS A 204 -10.21 -4.84 15.97
C CYS A 204 -9.29 -3.62 15.98
N SER A 205 -8.35 -3.60 15.04
CA SER A 205 -7.34 -2.56 14.91
C SER A 205 -7.39 -1.94 13.52
N LEU A 206 -7.11 -0.65 13.40
CA LEU A 206 -7.08 0.03 12.09
C LEU A 206 -6.10 -0.67 11.14
N TYR A 207 -6.59 -1.03 9.95
CA TYR A 207 -5.74 -1.53 8.88
C TYR A 207 -4.80 -0.43 8.40
N ARG A 208 -3.49 -0.72 8.39
CA ARG A 208 -2.47 0.19 7.88
C ARG A 208 -1.93 -0.37 6.57
N LYS A 209 -2.27 0.28 5.45
CA LYS A 209 -1.74 -0.10 4.13
C LYS A 209 -0.22 0.10 4.12
N HIS A 210 0.51 -0.87 3.56
CA HIS A 210 1.94 -0.72 3.31
C HIS A 210 2.19 0.01 2.00
N VAL A 211 3.37 0.62 1.86
CA VAL A 211 3.89 0.98 0.54
C VAL A 211 4.00 -0.32 -0.26
N ASP A 212 3.45 -0.33 -1.46
CA ASP A 212 3.57 -1.47 -2.35
C ASP A 212 5.04 -1.60 -2.80
N ILE A 213 5.58 -2.81 -2.68
CA ILE A 213 6.97 -3.14 -3.04
C ILE A 213 6.91 -4.39 -3.89
N CYS A 214 7.52 -4.35 -5.07
CA CYS A 214 7.60 -5.50 -5.93
C CYS A 214 8.69 -6.44 -5.43
N TYR A 215 8.32 -7.68 -5.12
CA TYR A 215 9.28 -8.69 -4.66
C TYR A 215 10.08 -9.33 -5.80
N VAL A 216 9.72 -9.03 -7.06
CA VAL A 216 10.43 -9.48 -8.25
C VAL A 216 11.47 -8.43 -8.66
N CYS A 217 11.00 -7.29 -9.17
CA CYS A 217 11.88 -6.24 -9.67
C CYS A 217 12.32 -5.23 -8.60
N GLY A 218 12.01 -5.45 -7.31
CA GLY A 218 12.48 -4.65 -6.17
C GLY A 218 12.11 -3.16 -6.17
N LYS A 219 11.33 -2.69 -7.15
CA LYS A 219 10.84 -1.31 -7.26
C LYS A 219 9.68 -1.05 -6.29
N LEU A 220 9.50 0.23 -5.95
CA LEU A 220 8.43 0.71 -5.11
C LEU A 220 7.23 1.15 -5.95
N GLY A 221 6.01 1.02 -5.42
CA GLY A 221 4.78 1.53 -6.02
C GLY A 221 3.80 0.47 -6.51
N HIS A 222 4.30 -0.69 -6.92
CA HIS A 222 3.49 -1.77 -7.45
C HIS A 222 3.81 -3.11 -6.76
N ARG A 223 2.96 -4.10 -7.02
CA ARG A 223 3.10 -5.45 -6.47
C ARG A 223 3.65 -6.41 -7.51
N ALA A 224 4.19 -7.55 -7.06
CA ALA A 224 4.73 -8.57 -7.96
C ALA A 224 3.71 -9.08 -9.01
N ASP A 225 2.43 -9.21 -8.65
CA ASP A 225 1.38 -9.69 -9.56
C ASP A 225 1.13 -8.77 -10.76
N VAL A 226 1.49 -7.49 -10.64
CA VAL A 226 1.34 -6.46 -11.68
C VAL A 226 2.69 -5.92 -12.13
N CYS A 227 3.75 -6.71 -11.96
CA CYS A 227 5.09 -6.27 -12.34
C CYS A 227 5.22 -6.19 -13.86
N PRO A 228 5.68 -5.06 -14.43
CA PRO A 228 5.96 -4.96 -15.86
C PRO A 228 7.18 -5.81 -16.29
N ASN A 229 8.09 -6.11 -15.35
CA ASN A 229 9.32 -6.87 -15.61
C ASN A 229 9.38 -8.14 -14.73
N PRO A 230 8.50 -9.13 -14.95
CA PRO A 230 8.43 -10.32 -14.10
C PRO A 230 9.64 -11.26 -14.25
N GLY A 231 10.42 -11.15 -15.32
CA GLY A 231 11.61 -11.99 -15.57
C GLY A 231 12.93 -11.45 -15.03
N GLU A 232 12.95 -10.21 -14.49
CA GLU A 232 14.15 -9.62 -13.91
C GLU A 232 14.03 -9.58 -12.38
N THR A 233 14.47 -10.66 -11.73
CA THR A 233 14.56 -10.64 -10.26
C THR A 233 15.72 -9.73 -9.85
N ILE A 234 15.56 -8.94 -8.79
CA ILE A 234 16.66 -8.12 -8.27
C ILE A 234 16.84 -8.30 -6.77
N CYS A 235 18.07 -8.15 -6.32
CA CYS A 235 18.37 -8.01 -4.91
C CYS A 235 17.72 -6.72 -4.36
N ARG A 236 16.88 -6.85 -3.35
CA ARG A 236 16.20 -5.70 -2.69
C ARG A 236 17.12 -4.90 -1.75
N GLY A 237 18.34 -5.37 -1.54
CA GLY A 237 19.39 -4.72 -0.76
C GLY A 237 20.33 -3.88 -1.62
N CYS A 238 20.88 -4.46 -2.69
CA CYS A 238 21.94 -3.83 -3.51
C CYS A 238 21.60 -3.69 -5.01
N GLU A 239 20.39 -4.08 -5.43
CA GLU A 239 19.88 -3.93 -6.81
C GLU A 239 20.53 -4.81 -7.89
N ILE A 240 21.44 -5.70 -7.53
CA ILE A 240 22.00 -6.69 -8.47
C ILE A 240 20.87 -7.49 -9.12
N LYS A 241 20.91 -7.60 -10.45
CA LYS A 241 19.95 -8.38 -11.24
C LYS A 241 20.29 -9.87 -11.17
N ASN A 242 19.26 -10.69 -11.04
CA ASN A 242 19.31 -12.15 -10.96
C ASN A 242 20.48 -12.64 -10.08
N PRO A 243 20.53 -12.21 -8.80
CA PRO A 243 21.60 -12.62 -7.91
C PRO A 243 21.51 -14.13 -7.65
N ASP A 244 22.66 -14.76 -7.46
CA ASP A 244 22.73 -16.17 -7.04
C ASP A 244 22.12 -16.36 -5.64
N GLU A 245 21.73 -17.58 -5.30
CA GLU A 245 21.07 -17.89 -4.01
C GLU A 245 21.93 -17.52 -2.79
N GLN A 246 23.26 -17.58 -2.93
CA GLN A 246 24.24 -17.28 -1.87
C GLN A 246 24.72 -15.83 -1.90
N HIS A 247 24.04 -14.96 -2.63
CA HIS A 247 24.41 -13.58 -2.79
C HIS A 247 24.46 -12.83 -1.44
N GLN A 248 25.67 -12.40 -1.08
CA GLN A 248 25.91 -11.51 0.05
C GLN A 248 25.97 -10.06 -0.44
N CYS A 249 25.28 -9.17 0.25
CA CYS A 249 25.34 -7.75 -0.01
C CYS A 249 25.24 -6.92 1.26
N ASP A 250 25.72 -5.69 1.18
CA ASP A 250 25.38 -4.62 2.10
C ASP A 250 24.02 -4.01 1.68
N PRO A 251 22.92 -4.26 2.42
CA PRO A 251 21.60 -3.88 1.95
C PRO A 251 21.24 -2.45 2.32
N THR A 252 20.82 -1.66 1.33
CA THR A 252 20.26 -0.32 1.54
C THR A 252 18.77 -0.28 1.25
N CYS A 253 17.97 0.20 2.20
CA CYS A 253 16.53 0.29 2.02
C CYS A 253 16.12 1.47 1.14
N LYS A 254 15.42 1.20 0.03
CA LYS A 254 14.89 2.24 -0.87
C LYS A 254 13.83 3.16 -0.23
N LEU A 255 13.24 2.76 0.91
CA LEU A 255 12.20 3.54 1.59
C LEU A 255 12.72 4.45 2.70
N CYS A 256 13.85 4.12 3.33
CA CYS A 256 14.36 4.88 4.47
C CYS A 256 15.87 5.13 4.44
N GLY A 257 16.60 4.58 3.47
CA GLY A 257 18.05 4.64 3.39
C GLY A 257 18.77 3.83 4.48
N GLY A 258 18.06 3.06 5.31
CA GLY A 258 18.67 2.28 6.39
C GLY A 258 19.34 0.98 5.92
N HIS A 259 20.23 0.45 6.75
CA HIS A 259 20.99 -0.78 6.51
C HIS A 259 20.13 -2.04 6.74
N HIS A 260 19.17 -2.25 5.84
CA HIS A 260 18.35 -3.45 5.77
C HIS A 260 17.71 -3.55 4.37
N PRO A 261 17.32 -4.75 3.92
CA PRO A 261 16.66 -4.90 2.62
C PRO A 261 15.37 -4.10 2.51
N THR A 262 15.00 -3.72 1.28
CA THR A 262 13.71 -3.09 1.01
C THR A 262 12.57 -4.07 1.29
N ALA A 263 11.52 -3.60 1.98
CA ALA A 263 10.40 -4.39 2.54
C ALA A 263 10.70 -5.16 3.85
N ASP A 264 11.85 -4.95 4.49
CA ASP A 264 12.11 -5.53 5.81
C ASP A 264 11.04 -5.11 6.83
N LYS A 265 10.68 -6.04 7.73
CA LYS A 265 9.70 -5.79 8.77
C LYS A 265 10.16 -4.73 9.80
N LYS A 266 11.46 -4.47 9.91
CA LYS A 266 12.06 -3.46 10.78
C LYS A 266 11.92 -2.05 10.21
N CYS A 267 11.60 -1.89 8.93
CA CYS A 267 11.42 -0.58 8.30
C CYS A 267 10.19 0.15 8.84
N LYS A 268 10.39 1.23 9.61
CA LYS A 268 9.30 2.07 10.14
C LYS A 268 8.53 2.82 9.03
N ASN A 269 9.18 3.09 7.90
CA ASN A 269 8.58 3.80 6.75
C ASN A 269 7.71 2.92 5.83
N ARG A 270 7.61 1.60 6.10
CA ARG A 270 6.82 0.67 5.28
C ARG A 270 5.32 0.97 5.24
N PHE A 271 4.78 1.65 6.25
CA PHE A 271 3.36 1.96 6.33
C PHE A 271 3.05 3.26 5.61
N LEU A 272 2.01 3.31 4.80
CA LEU A 272 1.45 4.59 4.36
C LEU A 272 1.00 5.36 5.59
N SER A 273 1.43 6.62 5.72
CA SER A 273 1.02 7.47 6.83
C SER A 273 -0.51 7.51 6.86
N ALA A 274 -1.10 7.21 8.01
CA ALA A 274 -2.54 7.07 8.14
C ALA A 274 -3.29 8.29 7.60
N ILE A 275 -4.42 8.05 6.96
CA ILE A 275 -5.55 8.99 6.91
C ILE A 275 -5.66 9.59 8.32
N ARG A 276 -5.66 10.93 8.42
CA ARG A 276 -5.68 11.67 9.69
C ARG A 276 -6.68 10.99 10.64
N ARG A 277 -6.22 10.63 11.86
CA ARG A 277 -7.11 10.32 12.96
C ARG A 277 -8.00 11.55 13.15
N GLN A 278 -9.23 11.53 12.64
CA GLN A 278 -10.22 12.48 13.11
C GLN A 278 -10.50 12.12 14.56
N THR A 279 -10.01 12.99 15.43
CA THR A 279 -10.22 12.99 16.87
C THR A 279 -11.69 12.83 17.19
N GLN A 280 -11.96 11.95 18.15
CA GLN A 280 -13.29 11.75 18.72
C GLN A 280 -13.71 13.05 19.40
N THR A 281 -14.59 13.85 18.78
CA THR A 281 -15.46 14.73 19.55
C THR A 281 -16.55 13.83 20.14
N MET A 282 -16.43 13.57 21.44
CA MET A 282 -17.54 13.00 22.21
C MET A 282 -18.67 14.03 22.18
N GLY A 283 -19.68 13.81 21.35
CA GLY A 283 -20.97 14.47 21.50
C GLY A 283 -21.52 14.09 22.87
N LYS A 284 -21.61 15.07 23.78
CA LYS A 284 -22.36 14.94 25.02
C LYS A 284 -23.80 14.59 24.64
N ILE A 285 -24.21 13.36 24.89
CA ILE A 285 -25.64 13.01 24.92
C ILE A 285 -26.18 13.68 26.17
N ALA A 286 -26.92 14.77 25.99
CA ALA A 286 -27.72 15.37 27.05
C ALA A 286 -28.79 14.36 27.45
N CYS A 287 -28.71 13.86 28.67
CA CYS A 287 -29.75 13.05 29.28
C CYS A 287 -30.90 13.99 29.65
N SER A 288 -31.94 14.05 28.82
CA SER A 288 -33.21 14.68 29.18
C SER A 288 -33.94 13.77 30.17
N ARG A 289 -33.90 14.14 31.46
CA ARG A 289 -34.82 13.58 32.46
C ARG A 289 -36.20 14.17 32.20
N THR A 290 -37.12 13.36 31.68
CA THR A 290 -38.55 13.56 31.87
C THR A 290 -38.91 13.05 33.25
N SER A 291 -39.12 13.97 34.19
CA SER A 291 -39.82 13.70 35.43
C SER A 291 -41.31 13.55 35.10
N THR A 292 -41.91 12.46 35.54
CA THR A 292 -43.36 12.35 35.79
C THR A 292 -43.59 12.70 37.25
#